data_AF-A0A7Y0Q0X8-F1
#
_entry.id   AF-A0A7Y0Q0X8-F1
#
_cell.length_a   1.000
_cell.length_b   1.000
_cell.length_c   1.000
_cell.angle_alpha   90.00
_cell.angle_beta   90.00
_cell.angle_gamma   90.00
#
_symmetry.space_group_name_H-M   'P 1'
#
loop_
_entity.id
_entity.type
_entity.pdbx_description
1 polymer ?
#
loop_
_entity_poly.entity_id
_entity_poly.type
_entity_poly.pdbx_seq_one_letter_code
_entity_poly.pdbx_strand_id
1 'polypeptide(L)'
;MADWSGTLTFSEDSLQALDAFIHHPDTRQTDIFQQGTLAVDGQVHLDWIIKHDIFEGVVMHVSLMGDDGTRFLGGDGAVLTEAQEALRTFDVNYEGTTYHLSVVKE
;
A
#
# COMPACT_ATOMS: atom_id res chain seq x y z
N MET A 1 23.16 4.93 6.08
CA MET A 1 21.90 5.40 6.68
C MET A 1 21.25 4.21 7.38
N ALA A 2 20.39 4.44 8.37
CA ALA A 2 19.63 3.34 8.98
C ALA A 2 18.39 3.05 8.15
N ASP A 3 17.97 1.79 8.11
CA ASP A 3 16.70 1.39 7.50
C ASP A 3 15.52 1.95 8.32
N TRP A 4 14.40 2.17 7.65
CA TRP A 4 13.15 2.61 8.28
C TRP A 4 12.14 1.47 8.29
N SER A 5 11.30 1.42 9.33
CA SER A 5 10.18 0.48 9.39
C SER A 5 8.91 1.13 9.92
N GLY A 6 7.78 0.77 9.32
CA GLY A 6 6.45 1.18 9.74
C GLY A 6 5.46 0.04 9.65
N THR A 7 4.31 0.23 10.29
CA THR A 7 3.25 -0.76 10.35
C THR A 7 1.92 -0.14 9.94
N LEU A 8 1.23 -0.82 9.03
CA LEU A 8 -0.14 -0.55 8.65
C LEU A 8 -1.01 -1.70 9.16
N THR A 9 -2.08 -1.37 9.88
CA THR A 9 -2.94 -2.38 10.50
C THR A 9 -4.28 -2.43 9.80
N PHE A 10 -4.73 -3.64 9.45
CA PHE A 10 -6.03 -3.91 8.87
C PHE A 10 -6.88 -4.65 9.90
N SER A 11 -8.10 -4.15 10.16
CA SER A 11 -9.08 -4.87 10.96
C SER A 11 -9.64 -6.05 10.17
N GLU A 12 -10.32 -6.96 10.87
CA GLU A 12 -11.02 -8.08 10.21
C GLU A 12 -12.11 -7.58 9.24
N ASP A 13 -12.85 -6.55 9.63
CA ASP A 13 -13.87 -5.93 8.78
C ASP A 13 -13.26 -5.31 7.51
N SER A 14 -12.08 -4.68 7.62
CA SER A 14 -11.36 -4.15 6.45
C SER A 14 -10.93 -5.25 5.50
N LEU A 15 -10.49 -6.40 6.02
CA LEU A 15 -10.11 -7.55 5.18
C LEU A 15 -11.33 -8.18 4.50
N GLN A 16 -12.47 -8.29 5.19
CA GLN A 16 -13.72 -8.75 4.57
C GLN A 16 -14.21 -7.80 3.48
N ALA A 17 -14.12 -6.49 3.73
CA ALA A 17 -14.47 -5.47 2.74
C ALA A 17 -13.53 -5.49 1.53
N LEU A 18 -12.23 -5.70 1.75
CA LEU A 18 -11.24 -5.87 0.68
C LEU A 18 -11.54 -7.12 -0.15
N ASP A 19 -11.91 -8.22 0.48
CA ASP A 19 -12.27 -9.46 -0.22
C ASP A 19 -13.49 -9.25 -1.13
N ALA A 20 -14.53 -8.58 -0.61
CA ALA A 20 -15.68 -8.19 -1.40
C ALA A 20 -15.29 -7.23 -2.55
N PHE A 21 -14.38 -6.29 -2.29
CA PHE A 21 -13.85 -5.40 -3.31
C PHE A 21 -13.12 -6.18 -4.41
N ILE A 22 -12.38 -7.23 -4.10
CA ILE A 22 -11.69 -8.09 -5.08
C ILE A 22 -12.71 -8.91 -5.89
N HIS A 23 -13.62 -9.61 -5.22
CA HIS A 23 -14.46 -10.65 -5.83
C HIS A 23 -15.81 -10.17 -6.39
N HIS A 24 -16.26 -8.98 -6.01
CA HIS A 24 -17.55 -8.43 -6.44
C HIS A 24 -17.38 -7.10 -7.19
N PRO A 25 -16.73 -7.10 -8.38
CA PRO A 25 -16.45 -5.89 -9.14
C PRO A 25 -17.69 -5.05 -9.46
N ASP A 26 -18.83 -5.70 -9.70
CA ASP A 26 -20.09 -5.03 -10.02
C ASP A 26 -20.67 -4.21 -8.85
N THR A 27 -20.20 -4.46 -7.63
CA THR A 27 -20.63 -3.73 -6.42
C THR A 27 -19.76 -2.52 -6.11
N ARG A 28 -18.63 -2.35 -6.83
CA ARG A 28 -17.71 -1.23 -6.63
C ARG A 28 -18.36 0.08 -7.04
N GLN A 29 -18.24 1.08 -6.17
CA GLN A 29 -18.67 2.46 -6.48
C GLN A 29 -17.50 3.36 -6.89
N THR A 30 -16.27 2.90 -6.64
CA THR A 30 -15.01 3.61 -6.86
C THR A 30 -13.93 2.60 -7.22
N ASP A 31 -12.93 3.01 -7.99
CA ASP A 31 -11.74 2.20 -8.27
C ASP A 31 -10.77 2.18 -7.09
N ILE A 32 -10.90 3.07 -6.10
CA ILE A 32 -10.02 3.11 -4.93
C ILE A 32 -10.73 2.48 -3.73
N PHE A 33 -10.15 1.43 -3.16
CA PHE A 33 -10.62 0.82 -1.92
C PHE A 33 -10.20 1.67 -0.71
N GLN A 34 -8.89 1.90 -0.56
CA GLN A 34 -8.33 2.64 0.56
C GLN A 34 -6.95 3.19 0.19
N GLN A 35 -6.56 4.29 0.82
CA GLN A 35 -5.23 4.88 0.66
C GLN A 35 -4.81 5.60 1.94
N GLY A 36 -3.52 5.86 2.09
CA GLY A 36 -2.99 6.63 3.21
C GLY A 36 -1.52 6.99 3.03
N THR A 37 -1.00 7.74 3.99
CA THR A 37 0.38 8.21 4.01
C THR A 37 1.01 7.93 5.37
N LEU A 38 2.23 7.43 5.39
CA LEU A 38 3.08 7.31 6.57
C LEU A 38 4.26 8.25 6.43
N ALA A 39 4.38 9.21 7.35
CA ALA A 39 5.57 10.03 7.45
C ALA A 39 6.75 9.16 7.90
N VAL A 40 7.84 9.17 7.13
CA VAL A 40 9.07 8.46 7.47
C VAL A 40 9.99 9.42 8.23
N ASP A 41 10.28 10.57 7.62
CA ASP A 41 11.03 11.68 8.21
C ASP A 41 10.56 13.02 7.61
N GLY A 42 11.31 14.10 7.83
CA GLY A 42 10.97 15.43 7.32
C GLY A 42 11.27 15.65 5.83
N GLN A 43 11.77 14.64 5.11
CA GLN A 43 12.22 14.74 3.72
C GLN A 43 11.52 13.74 2.78
N VAL A 44 10.98 12.65 3.31
CA VAL A 44 10.24 11.64 2.54
C VAL A 44 9.04 11.07 3.32
N HIS A 45 8.04 10.59 2.58
CA HIS A 45 6.90 9.86 3.12
C HIS A 45 6.54 8.66 2.23
N LEU A 46 5.87 7.67 2.82
CA LEU A 46 5.34 6.51 2.10
C LEU A 46 3.85 6.70 1.87
N ASP A 47 3.46 6.82 0.62
CA ASP A 47 2.07 6.73 0.20
C ASP A 47 1.72 5.28 -0.14
N TRP A 48 0.54 4.84 0.24
CA TRP A 48 0.01 3.55 -0.15
C TRP A 48 -1.42 3.67 -0.63
N ILE A 49 -1.78 2.81 -1.57
CA ILE A 49 -3.12 2.77 -2.16
C ILE A 49 -3.47 1.34 -2.54
N ILE A 50 -4.70 0.94 -2.22
CA ILE A 50 -5.35 -0.25 -2.76
C ILE A 50 -6.42 0.22 -3.74
N LYS A 51 -6.28 -0.18 -5.00
CA LYS A 51 -7.19 0.21 -6.07
C LYS A 51 -7.41 -0.93 -7.05
N HIS A 52 -8.47 -0.85 -7.82
CA HIS A 52 -8.64 -1.62 -9.03
C HIS A 52 -7.89 -0.96 -10.18
N ASP A 53 -7.03 -1.74 -10.83
CA ASP A 53 -6.42 -1.44 -12.11
C ASP A 53 -7.11 -2.27 -13.20
N ILE A 54 -7.44 -1.62 -14.32
CA ILE A 54 -8.21 -2.25 -15.40
C ILE A 54 -7.48 -3.43 -16.05
N PHE A 55 -6.15 -3.50 -15.95
CA PHE A 55 -5.35 -4.57 -16.54
C PHE A 55 -4.91 -5.61 -15.51
N GLU A 56 -4.64 -5.20 -14.28
CA GLU A 56 -4.01 -6.07 -13.27
C GLU A 56 -5.01 -6.60 -12.23
N GLY A 57 -6.22 -6.05 -12.17
CA GLY A 57 -7.18 -6.36 -11.12
C GLY A 57 -6.97 -5.48 -9.89
N VAL A 58 -7.24 -5.97 -8.68
CA VAL A 58 -7.00 -5.17 -7.48
C VAL A 58 -5.51 -5.21 -7.16
N VAL A 59 -4.90 -4.04 -6.95
CA VAL A 59 -3.49 -3.86 -6.66
C VAL A 59 -3.32 -3.04 -5.39
N MET A 60 -2.30 -3.39 -4.60
CA MET A 60 -1.77 -2.53 -3.55
C MET A 60 -0.41 -2.00 -3.99
N HIS A 61 -0.28 -0.68 -4.04
CA HIS A 61 0.99 0.00 -4.32
C HIS A 61 1.45 0.77 -3.10
N VAL A 62 2.76 0.77 -2.89
CA VAL A 62 3.47 1.56 -1.88
C VAL A 62 4.53 2.37 -2.61
N SER A 63 4.51 3.68 -2.43
CA SER A 63 5.38 4.64 -3.11
C SER A 63 6.11 5.48 -2.07
N LEU A 64 7.43 5.55 -2.16
CA LEU A 64 8.23 6.53 -1.46
C LEU A 64 8.23 7.83 -2.26
N MET A 65 7.81 8.90 -1.61
CA MET A 65 7.64 10.23 -2.17
C MET A 65 8.54 11.23 -1.42
N GLY A 66 9.00 12.25 -2.12
CA GLY A 66 9.64 13.42 -1.49
C GLY A 66 8.67 14.22 -0.63
N ASP A 67 9.20 15.08 0.23
CA ASP A 67 8.45 15.95 1.15
C ASP A 67 7.28 16.73 0.51
N ASP A 68 7.44 17.17 -0.72
CA ASP A 68 6.43 17.91 -1.48
C ASP A 68 5.34 17.04 -2.12
N GLY A 69 5.46 15.71 -2.03
CA GLY A 69 4.53 14.74 -2.63
C GLY A 69 4.56 14.71 -4.17
N THR A 70 5.44 15.48 -4.81
CA THR A 70 5.50 15.59 -6.27
C THR A 70 6.54 14.65 -6.88
N ARG A 71 7.55 14.30 -6.09
CA ARG A 71 8.69 13.51 -6.55
C ARG A 71 8.60 12.06 -6.09
N PHE A 72 8.33 11.15 -7.02
CA PHE A 72 8.44 9.71 -6.81
C PHE A 72 9.92 9.29 -6.70
N LEU A 73 10.25 8.55 -5.66
CA LEU A 73 11.62 8.11 -5.33
C LEU A 73 11.81 6.60 -5.51
N GLY A 74 10.74 5.83 -5.31
CA GLY A 74 10.72 4.38 -5.48
C GLY A 74 9.36 3.82 -5.09
N GLY A 75 9.10 2.57 -5.44
CA GLY A 75 7.85 1.93 -5.04
C GLY A 75 7.92 0.42 -5.18
N ASP A 76 6.96 -0.22 -4.54
CA ASP A 76 6.73 -1.65 -4.57
C ASP A 76 5.22 -1.89 -4.69
N GLY A 77 4.81 -3.06 -5.18
CA GLY A 77 3.41 -3.34 -5.44
C GLY A 77 3.09 -4.82 -5.55
N ALA A 78 1.84 -5.14 -5.25
CA ALA A 78 1.32 -6.49 -5.36
C ALA A 78 -0.08 -6.49 -5.96
N VAL A 79 -0.32 -7.41 -6.89
CA VAL A 79 -1.67 -7.79 -7.31
C VAL A 79 -2.29 -8.63 -6.21
N LEU A 80 -3.54 -8.34 -5.87
CA LEU A 80 -4.32 -8.99 -4.83
C LEU A 80 -5.44 -9.80 -5.48
N THR A 81 -5.35 -11.11 -5.33
CA THR A 81 -6.38 -12.09 -5.67
C THR A 81 -7.19 -12.51 -4.44
N GLU A 82 -6.62 -12.36 -3.24
CA GLU A 82 -7.29 -12.57 -1.95
C GLU A 82 -6.93 -11.44 -0.98
N ALA A 83 -7.81 -11.10 -0.03
CA ALA A 83 -7.57 -10.00 0.91
C ALA A 83 -6.34 -10.22 1.80
N GLN A 84 -6.03 -11.48 2.13
CA GLN A 84 -4.91 -11.86 2.99
C GLN A 84 -3.55 -11.60 2.31
N GLU A 85 -3.50 -11.48 0.98
CA GLU A 85 -2.27 -11.16 0.26
C GLU A 85 -1.77 -9.73 0.55
N ALA A 86 -2.69 -8.84 1.00
CA ALA A 86 -2.33 -7.52 1.48
C ALA A 86 -1.51 -7.57 2.78
N LEU A 87 -1.61 -8.64 3.58
CA LEU A 87 -0.90 -8.82 4.85
C LEU A 87 0.54 -9.29 4.61
N ARG A 88 1.35 -8.40 4.05
CA ARG A 88 2.77 -8.64 3.73
C ARG A 88 3.63 -7.43 4.05
N THR A 89 4.93 -7.60 3.87
CA THR A 89 5.89 -6.49 3.92
C THR A 89 6.18 -6.00 2.51
N PHE A 90 6.20 -4.69 2.34
CA PHE A 90 6.63 -4.00 1.13
C PHE A 90 7.97 -3.31 1.40
N ASP A 91 8.93 -3.51 0.51
CA ASP A 91 10.30 -3.01 0.67
C ASP A 91 10.64 -2.03 -0.44
N VAL A 92 10.61 -0.74 -0.12
CA VAL A 92 10.99 0.30 -1.07
C VAL A 92 12.44 0.69 -0.84
N ASN A 93 13.28 0.62 -1.88
CA ASN A 93 14.71 0.91 -1.80
C ASN A 93 15.02 2.27 -2.43
N TYR A 94 15.66 3.18 -1.69
CA TYR A 94 16.08 4.49 -2.19
C TYR A 94 17.38 4.95 -1.53
N GLU A 95 18.34 5.41 -2.34
CA GLU A 95 19.67 5.92 -1.89
C GLU A 95 20.42 5.03 -0.88
N GLY A 96 20.23 3.70 -0.99
CA GLY A 96 20.87 2.73 -0.09
C GLY A 96 20.22 2.61 1.29
N THR A 97 19.03 3.18 1.48
CA THR A 97 18.12 2.91 2.61
C THR A 97 16.95 2.05 2.14
N THR A 98 16.59 1.07 2.97
CA THR A 98 15.36 0.28 2.79
C THR A 98 14.25 0.83 3.68
N TYR A 99 13.07 1.00 3.09
CA TYR A 99 11.86 1.47 3.75
C TYR A 99 10.88 0.30 3.82
N HIS A 100 10.76 -0.30 5.01
CA HIS A 100 9.95 -1.48 5.25
C HIS A 100 8.55 -1.10 5.74
N LEU A 101 7.50 -1.36 4.95
CA LEU A 101 6.12 -1.23 5.40
C LEU A 101 5.53 -2.62 5.65
N SER A 102 5.31 -2.96 6.92
CA SER A 102 4.63 -4.21 7.28
C SER A 102 3.12 -3.99 7.40
N VAL A 103 2.35 -4.71 6.61
CA VAL A 103 0.88 -4.72 6.72
C VAL A 103 0.47 -5.93 7.54
N VAL A 104 -0.23 -5.69 8.64
CA VAL A 104 -0.60 -6.73 9.62
C VAL A 104 -2.09 -6.67 9.93
N LYS A 105 -2.62 -7.78 10.43
CA LYS A 105 -3.96 -7.80 11.03
C LYS A 105 -3.89 -7.24 12.46
N GLU A 106 -4.91 -6.48 12.86
CA GLU A 106 -5.10 -6.03 14.25
C GLU A 106 -5.18 -7.20 15.25
#